data_AF-A0A422Z824-F1
#
_entry.id   AF-A0A422Z824-F1
#
_cell.length_a   1.000
_cell.length_b   1.000
_cell.length_c   1.000
_cell.angle_alpha   90.00
_cell.angle_beta   90.00
_cell.angle_gamma   90.00
#
_symmetry.space_group_name_H-M   'P 1'
#
loop_
_entity.id
_entity.type
_entity.pdbx_description
1 polymer ?
#
loop_
_entity_poly.entity_id
_entity_poly.type
_entity_poly.pdbx_seq_one_letter_code
_entity_poly.pdbx_strand_id
1 'polypeptide(L)' 'MLRQSDIAAAFRESVLRNAKGYQYLHTRDFVTALRRRGIHFTEVEANSWIAREQTYFVDKTPDHSENRLWMMANMGRVI' A
#
# COMPACT_ATOMS: atom_id res chain seq x y z
N MET A 1 19.48 2.41 9.83
CA MET A 1 18.07 2.01 9.61
C MET A 1 17.54 2.51 8.24
N LEU A 2 18.28 2.33 7.14
CA LEU A 2 17.86 2.85 5.81
C LEU A 2 16.68 2.06 5.21
N ARG A 3 16.63 0.74 5.41
CA ARG A 3 15.62 -0.13 4.77
C ARG A 3 14.17 0.19 5.17
N GLN A 4 13.90 0.45 6.45
CA GLN A 4 12.52 0.76 6.88
C GLN A 4 12.03 2.10 6.33
N SER A 5 12.90 3.12 6.30
CA SER A 5 12.57 4.40 5.66
C SER A 5 12.36 4.27 4.15
N ASP A 6 13.13 3.40 3.49
CA ASP A 6 12.97 3.13 2.06
C ASP A 6 11.66 2.41 1.74
N ILE A 7 11.24 1.44 2.57
CA ILE A 7 9.94 0.76 2.42
C ILE A 7 8.80 1.77 2.63
N ALA A 8 8.86 2.61 3.67
CA ALA A 8 7.85 3.64 3.90
C ALA A 8 7.82 4.72 2.79
N ALA A 9 8.97 5.03 2.18
CA ALA A 9 9.03 5.92 1.02
C ALA A 9 8.42 5.28 -0.23
N ALA A 10 8.70 3.99 -0.48
CA ALA A 10 8.08 3.24 -1.56
C ALA A 10 6.56 3.15 -1.41
N PHE A 11 6.06 2.94 -0.18
CA PHE A 11 4.62 2.92 0.09
C PHE A 11 3.99 4.26 -0.29
N ARG A 12 4.53 5.38 0.21
CA ARG A 12 4.00 6.72 -0.12
C ARG A 12 4.04 7.03 -1.62
N GLU A 13 5.07 6.59 -2.34
CA GLU A 13 5.14 6.72 -3.80
C GLU A 13 4.03 5.93 -4.52
N SER A 14 3.67 4.76 -3.99
CA SER A 14 2.62 3.92 -4.58
C SER A 14 1.18 4.36 -4.27
N VAL A 15 0.97 5.32 -3.36
CA VAL A 15 -0.38 5.82 -3.03
C VAL A 15 -0.88 6.75 -4.12
N LEU A 16 -2.01 6.37 -4.73
CA LEU A 16 -2.76 7.14 -5.71
C LEU A 16 -3.98 7.81 -5.06
N ARG A 17 -4.56 8.78 -5.76
CA ARG A 17 -5.79 9.46 -5.35
C ARG A 17 -6.84 9.37 -6.46
N ASN A 18 -8.04 8.89 -6.14
CA ASN A 18 -9.12 8.81 -7.12
C ASN A 18 -9.86 10.17 -7.27
N ALA A 19 -10.78 10.27 -8.23
CA ALA A 19 -11.55 11.48 -8.49
C ALA A 19 -12.41 11.95 -7.29
N LYS A 20 -12.77 11.04 -6.38
CA LYS A 20 -13.50 11.35 -5.14
C LYS A 20 -12.58 11.76 -3.99
N GLY A 21 -11.26 11.84 -4.23
CA GLY A 21 -10.27 12.25 -3.25
C GLY A 21 -9.79 11.14 -2.31
N TYR A 22 -10.20 9.89 -2.51
CA TYR A 22 -9.75 8.77 -1.69
C TYR A 22 -8.34 8.33 -2.05
N GLN A 23 -7.53 8.04 -1.03
CA GLN A 23 -6.21 7.43 -1.20
C GLN A 23 -6.31 5.92 -1.30
N TYR A 24 -5.61 5.33 -2.27
CA TYR A 24 -5.60 3.90 -2.51
C TYR A 24 -4.30 3.47 -3.20
N LEU A 25 -4.00 2.17 -3.22
CA LEU A 25 -2.92 1.57 -3.99
C LEU A 25 -3.23 0.11 -4.31
N HIS A 26 -2.59 -0.42 -5.36
CA HIS A 26 -2.49 -1.87 -5.55
C HIS A 26 -1.16 -2.39 -5.00
N THR A 27 -1.17 -3.62 -4.47
CA THR A 27 0.05 -4.27 -3.97
C THR A 27 1.16 -4.35 -5.02
N ARG A 28 0.82 -4.57 -6.29
CA ARG A 28 1.80 -4.58 -7.38
C ARG A 28 2.49 -3.24 -7.57
N ASP A 29 1.80 -2.12 -7.33
CA ASP A 29 2.40 -0.78 -7.42
C ASP A 29 3.41 -0.56 -6.30
N PHE A 30 3.09 -1.01 -5.09
CA PHE A 30 4.02 -0.99 -3.96
C PHE A 30 5.24 -1.88 -4.21
N VAL A 31 5.05 -3.12 -4.68
CA VAL A 31 6.16 -4.02 -5.06
C VAL A 31 7.03 -3.40 -6.15
N THR A 32 6.44 -2.71 -7.12
CA THR A 32 7.19 -2.00 -8.16
C THR A 32 8.03 -0.86 -7.58
N ALA A 33 7.47 -0.07 -6.67
CA ALA A 33 8.18 1.01 -5.97
C ALA A 33 9.32 0.49 -5.07
N LEU A 34 9.14 -0.69 -4.46
CA LEU A 34 10.19 -1.37 -3.69
C LEU A 34 11.34 -1.83 -4.59
N ARG A 35 11.04 -2.44 -5.74
CA ARG A 35 12.07 -2.91 -6.69
C ARG A 35 12.93 -1.78 -7.23
N ARG A 36 12.36 -0.59 -7.46
CA ARG A 36 13.12 0.62 -7.85
C ARG A 36 14.18 1.02 -6.82
N ARG A 37 14.03 0.57 -5.56
CA ARG A 37 14.97 0.82 -4.45
C ARG A 37 15.83 -0.40 -4.12
N GLY A 38 15.82 -1.44 -4.96
CA GLY A 38 16.55 -2.69 -4.72
C GLY A 38 15.95 -3.56 -3.61
N ILE A 39 14.69 -3.33 -3.23
CA ILE A 39 13.97 -4.12 -2.22
C ILE A 39 13.02 -5.08 -2.96
N HIS A 40 13.19 -6.37 -2.69
CA HIS A 40 12.45 -7.43 -3.37
C HIS A 40 11.45 -8.06 -2.41
N PHE A 41 10.18 -7.66 -2.51
CA PHE A 41 9.07 -8.32 -1.86
C PHE A 41 8.24 -9.10 -2.88
N THR A 42 7.68 -10.22 -2.44
CA THR A 42 6.49 -10.83 -3.02
C THR A 42 5.25 -10.00 -2.69
N GLU A 43 4.15 -10.21 -3.40
CA GLU A 43 2.88 -9.54 -3.09
C GLU A 43 2.38 -9.91 -1.68
N VAL A 44 2.56 -11.16 -1.24
CA VAL A 44 2.19 -11.62 0.11
C VAL A 44 2.99 -10.90 1.21
N GLU A 45 4.30 -10.72 1.02
CA GLU A 45 5.15 -9.98 1.97
C GLU A 45 4.78 -8.49 2.01
N ALA A 46 4.49 -7.91 0.84
CA ALA A 46 4.02 -6.54 0.73
C ALA A 46 2.67 -6.34 1.42
N ASN A 47 1.71 -7.26 1.22
CA ASN A 47 0.42 -7.27 1.90
C ASN A 47 0.58 -7.36 3.42
N SER A 48 1.45 -8.26 3.88
CA SER A 48 1.75 -8.41 5.31
C SER A 48 2.37 -7.15 5.92
N TRP A 49 3.24 -6.47 5.17
CA TRP A 49 3.82 -5.20 5.60
C TRP A 49 2.77 -4.08 5.66
N ILE A 50 1.92 -3.92 4.64
CA ILE A 50 0.86 -2.90 4.64
C ILE A 50 -0.09 -3.14 5.81
N ALA A 51 -0.55 -4.37 6.02
CA ALA A 51 -1.45 -4.73 7.11
C ALA A 51 -0.88 -4.37 8.49
N ARG A 52 0.43 -4.54 8.68
CA ARG A 52 1.12 -4.29 9.95
C ARG A 52 1.43 -2.80 10.17
N GLU A 53 1.93 -2.12 9.15
CA GLU A 53 2.52 -0.78 9.29
C GLU A 53 1.56 0.35 8.89
N GLN A 54 0.57 0.07 8.05
CA GLN A 54 -0.34 1.08 7.47
C GLN A 54 -1.78 0.81 7.90
N THR A 55 -2.03 0.87 9.21
CA THR A 55 -3.32 0.53 9.84
C THR A 55 -4.52 1.35 9.35
N TYR A 56 -4.28 2.50 8.73
CA TYR A 56 -5.32 3.32 8.11
C TYR A 56 -5.73 2.83 6.72
N PHE A 57 -4.97 1.94 6.08
CA PHE A 57 -5.35 1.33 4.80
C PHE A 57 -5.99 -0.04 5.04
N VAL A 58 -7.15 -0.26 4.42
CA VAL A 58 -7.91 -1.50 4.53
C VAL A 58 -7.99 -2.20 3.17
N ASP A 59 -7.96 -3.52 3.21
CA ASP A 59 -8.14 -4.38 2.04
C ASP A 59 -9.58 -4.28 1.50
N LYS A 60 -9.70 -3.98 0.21
CA LYS A 60 -10.95 -3.86 -0.55
C LYS A 60 -10.96 -4.76 -1.79
N THR A 61 -10.08 -5.75 -1.83
CA THR A 61 -9.95 -6.67 -2.96
C THR A 61 -11.24 -7.47 -3.11
N PRO A 62 -11.90 -7.45 -4.29
CA PRO A 62 -13.15 -8.17 -4.51
C PRO A 62 -12.94 -9.67 -4.77
N ASP A 63 -11.70 -10.06 -5.09
CA ASP A 63 -11.29 -11.42 -5.40
C ASP A 63 -10.26 -11.95 -4.39
N HIS A 64 -9.73 -13.16 -4.65
CA HIS A 64 -8.70 -13.80 -3.84
C HIS A 64 -7.27 -13.50 -4.33
N SER A 65 -7.06 -12.41 -5.09
CA SER A 65 -5.76 -12.03 -5.62
C SER A 65 -4.84 -11.46 -4.54
N GLU A 66 -3.54 -11.74 -4.65
CA GLU A 66 -2.52 -11.07 -3.83
C GLU A 66 -2.18 -9.66 -4.33
N ASN A 67 -2.61 -9.29 -5.54
CA ASN A 67 -2.58 -7.90 -6.00
C ASN A 67 -3.72 -7.08 -5.38
N ARG A 68 -3.70 -6.99 -4.05
CA ARG A 68 -4.78 -6.42 -3.26
C ARG A 68 -4.99 -4.95 -3.54
N LEU A 69 -6.24 -4.52 -3.49
CA LEU A 69 -6.62 -3.11 -3.49
C LEU A 69 -6.68 -2.62 -2.04
N TRP A 70 -5.73 -1.77 -1.66
CA TRP A 70 -5.69 -1.14 -0.36
C TRP A 70 -6.25 0.28 -0.45
N MET A 71 -7.15 0.66 0.47
CA MET A 71 -7.80 1.97 0.46
C MET A 71 -7.82 2.58 1.86
N MET A 72 -7.55 3.89 1.97
CA MET A 72 -7.58 4.55 3.27
C MET A 72 -9.00 4.57 3.86
N ALA A 73 -9.14 4.06 5.09
CA ALA A 73 -10.36 4.03 5.85
C ALA A 73 -10.79 5.43 6.32
N ASN A 74 -12.09 5.60 6.58
CA ASN A 74 -12.69 6.78 7.21
C ASN A 74 -12.44 8.14 6.52
N MET A 75 -11.95 8.17 5.28
CA MET A 75 -11.91 9.41 4.49
C MET A 75 -13.33 9.95 4.25
N GLY A 76 -13.70 11.02 4.97
CA GLY A 76 -15.03 11.64 4.94
C GLY A 76 -15.82 11.58 6.25
N ARG A 77 -15.31 10.91 7.29
CA ARG A 77 -15.81 11.06 8.67
C ARG A 77 -14.90 12.02 9.44
N VAL A 78 -15.44 13.14 9.90
CA VAL A 78 -14.84 13.91 11.00
C VAL A 78 -15.12 13.09 12.27
N ILE A 79 -14.06 12.63 12.94
CA ILE A 79 -14.14 12.04 14.29
C ILE A 79 -13.98 13.13 15.34
#